data_AF-A0A0E3BE78-F1
#
_entry.id   AF-A0A0E3BE78-F1
#
_cell.length_a   1.000
_cell.length_b   1.000
_cell.length_c   1.000
_cell.angle_alpha   90.00
_cell.angle_beta   90.00
_cell.angle_gamma   90.00
#
_symmetry.space_group_name_H-M   'P 1'
#
loop_
_entity.id
_entity.type
_entity.pdbx_description
1 polymer ?
#
loop_
_entity_poly.entity_id
_entity_poly.type
_entity_poly.pdbx_seq_one_letter_code
_entity_poly.pdbx_strand_id
1 'polypeptide(L)'
;MSDLRQILSQGRKRIGLLVGAGAPMSLWVNEAGELVSEGGRSLMPGVEALTTQAIEGLVGQQRVAAEAIRAELGADANIESILTRIRLLQQALGAAQVNGLDSEGYKALGAEVCRKIGEVVGAPLGSVRISVCEAVESVT
;
A
#
# COMPACT_ATOMS: atom_id res chain seq x y z
N MET A 1 -12.44 30.56 7.13
CA MET A 1 -13.23 29.59 6.32
C MET A 1 -14.15 30.29 5.29
N SER A 2 -13.88 31.54 4.87
CA SER A 2 -14.67 32.30 3.87
C SER A 2 -14.07 32.25 2.47
N ASP A 3 -12.75 32.09 2.34
CA ASP A 3 -12.03 32.22 1.07
C ASP A 3 -12.33 31.09 0.08
N LEU A 4 -12.45 29.84 0.54
CA LEU A 4 -12.85 28.72 -0.33
C LEU A 4 -14.26 28.94 -0.88
N ARG A 5 -15.20 29.35 -0.01
CA ARG A 5 -16.59 29.67 -0.41
C ARG A 5 -16.64 30.84 -1.40
N GLN A 6 -15.76 31.83 -1.24
CA GLN A 6 -15.66 32.98 -2.15
C GLN A 6 -15.00 32.61 -3.49
N ILE A 7 -14.02 31.73 -3.49
CA ILE A 7 -13.40 31.19 -4.72
C ILE A 7 -14.42 30.33 -5.48
N LEU A 8 -15.21 29.52 -4.78
CA LEU A 8 -16.29 28.73 -5.36
C LEU A 8 -17.42 29.62 -5.90
N SER A 9 -17.79 30.68 -5.17
CA SER A 9 -18.89 31.57 -5.59
C SER A 9 -18.54 32.43 -6.80
N GLN A 10 -17.27 32.77 -7.00
CA GLN A 10 -16.83 33.51 -8.20
C GLN A 10 -16.71 32.64 -9.45
N GLY A 11 -16.88 31.30 -9.35
CA GLY A 11 -17.15 30.38 -10.47
C GLY A 11 -16.11 30.29 -11.60
N ARG A 12 -15.01 31.03 -11.52
CA ARG A 12 -14.06 31.20 -12.64
C ARG A 12 -12.66 30.64 -12.38
N LYS A 13 -12.39 30.06 -11.21
CA LYS A 13 -11.09 29.46 -10.90
C LYS A 13 -11.19 27.93 -10.96
N ARG A 14 -10.30 27.30 -11.73
CA ARG A 14 -10.13 25.85 -11.73
C ARG A 14 -9.60 25.44 -10.34
N ILE A 15 -10.29 24.52 -9.68
CA ILE A 15 -9.87 23.93 -8.41
C ILE A 15 -9.48 22.49 -8.70
N GLY A 16 -8.25 22.13 -8.36
CA GLY A 16 -7.80 20.73 -8.32
C GLY A 16 -7.85 20.24 -6.88
N LEU A 17 -8.39 19.05 -6.66
CA LEU A 17 -8.32 18.36 -5.37
C LEU A 17 -7.28 17.26 -5.47
N LEU A 18 -6.27 17.30 -4.60
CA LEU A 18 -5.31 16.21 -4.42
C LEU A 18 -5.73 15.41 -3.19
N VAL A 19 -6.13 14.16 -3.41
CA VAL A 19 -6.44 13.22 -2.34
C VAL A 19 -5.21 12.36 -2.10
N GLY A 20 -4.58 12.52 -0.93
CA GLY A 20 -3.40 11.73 -0.55
C GLY A 20 -3.78 10.34 -0.02
N ALA A 21 -2.80 9.44 0.06
CA ALA A 21 -2.95 8.07 0.58
C ALA A 21 -3.46 8.00 2.04
N GLY A 22 -3.43 9.10 2.80
CA GLY A 22 -4.04 9.18 4.14
C GLY A 22 -5.57 9.30 4.16
N ALA A 23 -6.19 9.66 3.03
CA ALA A 23 -7.65 9.73 2.92
C ALA A 23 -8.32 8.36 3.07
N PRO A 24 -7.90 7.29 2.34
CA PRO A 24 -8.50 5.96 2.54
C PRO A 24 -8.23 5.39 3.93
N MET A 25 -7.10 5.71 4.57
CA MET A 25 -6.83 5.29 5.96
C MET A 25 -7.81 5.89 6.98
N SER A 26 -8.41 7.04 6.66
CA SER A 26 -9.39 7.71 7.52
C SER A 26 -10.82 7.19 7.34
N LEU A 27 -11.06 6.33 6.34
CA LEU A 27 -12.36 5.73 6.09
C LEU A 27 -12.48 4.41 6.86
N TRP A 28 -13.59 4.27 7.59
CA TRP A 28 -13.89 3.09 8.37
C TRP A 28 -15.01 2.31 7.69
N VAL A 29 -14.80 1.01 7.52
CA VAL A 29 -15.75 0.11 6.87
C VAL A 29 -16.11 -1.09 7.75
N ASN A 30 -17.34 -1.58 7.63
CA ASN A 30 -17.76 -2.85 8.23
C ASN A 30 -17.27 -4.05 7.39
N GLU A 31 -17.60 -5.28 7.80
CA GLU A 31 -17.26 -6.51 7.06
C GLU A 31 -17.90 -6.57 5.67
N ALA A 32 -19.04 -5.89 5.47
CA ALA A 32 -19.72 -5.78 4.18
C ALA A 32 -19.13 -4.69 3.25
N GLY A 33 -18.09 -3.98 3.69
CA GLY A 33 -17.45 -2.91 2.91
C GLY A 33 -18.23 -1.59 2.90
N GLU A 34 -19.19 -1.42 3.80
CA GLU A 34 -19.98 -0.19 3.95
C GLU A 34 -19.34 0.73 5.00
N LEU A 35 -19.45 2.04 4.78
CA LEU A 35 -18.87 3.03 5.68
C LEU A 35 -19.60 3.06 7.01
N VAL A 36 -18.82 3.08 8.09
CA VAL A 36 -19.32 3.19 9.45
C VAL A 36 -18.61 4.33 10.17
N SER A 37 -19.33 5.00 11.07
CA SER A 37 -18.78 6.10 11.86
C SER A 37 -17.96 5.61 13.05
N GLU A 38 -18.28 4.42 13.57
CA GLU A 38 -17.62 3.81 14.74
C GLU A 38 -17.60 2.27 14.60
N GLY A 39 -16.58 1.61 15.16
CA GLY A 39 -16.51 0.15 15.28
C GLY A 39 -16.16 -0.63 13.99
N GLY A 40 -15.78 0.05 12.91
CA GLY A 40 -15.29 -0.59 11.68
C GLY A 40 -13.81 -0.96 11.71
N ARG A 41 -13.29 -1.41 10.56
CA ARG A 41 -11.86 -1.44 10.26
C ARG A 41 -11.51 -0.32 9.28
N SER A 42 -10.28 0.18 9.32
CA SER A 42 -9.82 1.12 8.29
C SER A 42 -9.84 0.44 6.92
N LEU A 43 -10.25 1.18 5.88
CA LEU A 43 -10.29 0.69 4.50
C LEU A 43 -8.90 0.27 4.00
N MET A 44 -7.88 1.03 4.38
CA MET A 44 -6.48 0.74 4.04
C MET A 44 -5.67 0.62 5.34
N PRO A 45 -4.98 -0.51 5.58
CA PRO A 45 -4.16 -0.66 6.77
C PRO A 45 -2.97 0.30 6.76
N GLY A 46 -2.51 0.66 7.96
CA GLY A 46 -1.27 1.42 8.12
C GLY A 46 -0.04 0.64 7.64
N VAL A 47 1.07 1.34 7.44
CA VAL A 47 2.30 0.79 6.86
C VAL A 47 2.83 -0.43 7.61
N GLU A 48 2.77 -0.43 8.94
CA GLU A 48 3.22 -1.56 9.77
C GLU A 48 2.37 -2.82 9.54
N ALA A 49 1.04 -2.69 9.62
CA ALA A 49 0.11 -3.78 9.37
C ALA A 49 0.20 -4.29 7.93
N LEU A 50 0.38 -3.40 6.96
CA LEU A 50 0.62 -3.74 5.55
C LEU A 50 1.92 -4.54 5.39
N THR A 51 2.98 -4.15 6.09
CA THR A 51 4.28 -4.82 6.05
C THR A 51 4.18 -6.24 6.59
N THR A 52 3.52 -6.42 7.75
CA THR A 52 3.32 -7.74 8.34
C THR A 52 2.48 -8.65 7.44
N GLN A 53 1.34 -8.17 6.95
CA GLN A 53 0.46 -8.95 6.06
C GLN A 53 1.14 -9.33 4.74
N ALA A 54 1.90 -8.41 4.15
CA ALA A 54 2.62 -8.68 2.90
C ALA A 54 3.70 -9.76 3.07
N ILE A 55 4.41 -9.79 4.19
CA ILE A 55 5.46 -10.79 4.47
C ILE A 55 4.85 -12.13 4.88
N GLU A 56 3.81 -12.14 5.70
CA GLU A 56 3.10 -13.37 6.10
C GLU A 56 2.44 -14.07 4.91
N GLY A 57 2.04 -13.32 3.89
CA GLY A 57 1.50 -13.86 2.64
C GLY A 57 2.52 -14.51 1.71
N LEU A 58 3.83 -14.42 1.99
CA LEU A 58 4.89 -15.05 1.20
C LEU A 58 5.09 -16.52 1.59
N VAL A 59 5.48 -17.34 0.62
CA VAL A 59 5.68 -18.79 0.82
C VAL A 59 7.08 -19.24 0.39
N GLY A 60 7.54 -20.35 0.96
CA GLY A 60 8.80 -21.00 0.57
C GLY A 60 10.04 -20.12 0.74
N GLN A 61 10.94 -20.14 -0.26
CA GLN A 61 12.20 -19.39 -0.24
C GLN A 61 12.01 -17.86 -0.23
N GLN A 62 10.91 -17.37 -0.81
CA GLN A 62 10.58 -15.95 -0.82
C GLN A 62 10.36 -15.42 0.60
N ARG A 63 9.66 -16.20 1.45
CA ARG A 63 9.44 -15.86 2.86
C ARG A 63 10.76 -15.82 3.63
N VAL A 64 11.60 -16.83 3.44
CA VAL A 64 12.92 -16.91 4.11
C VAL A 64 13.80 -15.71 3.73
N ALA A 65 13.84 -15.36 2.44
CA ALA A 65 14.60 -14.20 1.97
C ALA A 65 14.04 -12.88 2.51
N ALA A 66 12.71 -12.72 2.56
CA ALA A 66 12.07 -11.52 3.10
C ALA A 66 12.26 -11.39 4.62
N GLU A 67 12.17 -12.48 5.37
CA GLU A 67 12.44 -12.50 6.82
C GLU A 67 13.90 -12.17 7.13
N ALA A 68 14.85 -12.70 6.34
CA ALA A 68 16.26 -12.38 6.46
C ALA A 68 16.54 -10.88 6.19
N ILE A 69 15.91 -10.31 5.17
CA ILE A 69 15.99 -8.86 4.89
C ILE A 69 15.39 -8.05 6.03
N ARG A 70 14.24 -8.46 6.57
CA ARG A 70 13.62 -7.80 7.72
C ARG A 70 14.53 -7.83 8.95
N ALA A 71 15.17 -8.97 9.21
CA ALA A 71 16.13 -9.10 10.30
C ALA A 71 17.38 -8.23 10.10
N GLU A 72 17.86 -8.08 8.87
CA GLU A 72 18.99 -7.20 8.51
C GLU A 72 18.66 -5.71 8.73
N LEU A 73 17.45 -5.29 8.34
CA LEU A 73 17.01 -3.90 8.43
C LEU A 73 16.59 -3.48 9.86
N GLY A 74 16.27 -4.44 10.73
CA GLY A 74 15.92 -4.19 12.13
C GLY A 74 14.43 -3.98 12.39
N ALA A 75 14.10 -3.54 13.61
CA ALA A 75 12.71 -3.44 14.10
C ALA A 75 11.86 -2.39 13.34
N ASP A 76 12.50 -1.36 12.77
CA ASP A 76 11.83 -0.28 12.04
C ASP A 76 11.69 -0.56 10.53
N ALA A 77 11.91 -1.81 10.11
CA ALA A 77 11.83 -2.21 8.72
C ALA A 77 10.37 -2.15 8.21
N ASN A 78 10.06 -1.09 7.46
CA ASN A 78 8.80 -0.95 6.76
C ASN A 78 8.86 -1.55 5.34
N ILE A 79 7.70 -1.64 4.69
CA ILE A 79 7.59 -2.21 3.36
C ILE A 79 8.46 -1.49 2.31
N GLU A 80 8.68 -0.18 2.44
CA GLU A 80 9.49 0.60 1.50
C GLU A 80 10.98 0.28 1.64
N SER A 81 11.48 0.14 2.87
CA SER A 81 12.87 -0.23 3.11
C SER A 81 13.14 -1.66 2.64
N ILE A 82 12.20 -2.58 2.86
CA ILE A 82 12.27 -3.95 2.36
C ILE A 82 12.28 -3.97 0.82
N LEU A 83 11.35 -3.28 0.15
CA LEU A 83 11.31 -3.20 -1.31
C LEU A 83 12.57 -2.54 -1.89
N THR A 84 13.10 -1.53 -1.21
CA THR A 84 14.37 -0.89 -1.58
C THR A 84 15.52 -1.89 -1.49
N ARG A 85 15.60 -2.68 -0.42
CA ARG A 85 16.63 -3.71 -0.25
C ARG A 85 16.51 -4.81 -1.32
N ILE A 86 15.29 -5.27 -1.62
CA ILE A 86 15.04 -6.24 -2.68
C ILE A 86 15.53 -5.72 -4.03
N ARG A 87 15.25 -4.46 -4.39
CA ARG A 87 15.72 -3.85 -5.65
C ARG A 87 17.24 -3.74 -5.71
N LEU A 88 17.89 -3.42 -4.60
CA LEU A 88 19.36 -3.39 -4.53
C LEU A 88 19.95 -4.78 -4.77
N LEU A 89 19.41 -5.81 -4.13
CA LEU A 89 19.86 -7.19 -4.29
C LEU A 89 19.62 -7.69 -5.72
N GLN A 90 18.46 -7.38 -6.30
CA GLN A 90 18.16 -7.66 -7.70
C GLN A 90 19.24 -7.08 -8.63
N GLN A 91 19.65 -5.82 -8.43
CA GLN A 91 20.64 -5.15 -9.29
C GLN A 91 22.07 -5.65 -9.05
N ALA A 92 22.41 -6.04 -7.83
CA ALA A 92 23.78 -6.37 -7.44
C ALA A 92 24.17 -7.85 -7.63
N LEU A 93 23.21 -8.78 -7.55
CA LEU A 93 23.54 -10.21 -7.42
C LEU A 93 23.94 -10.91 -8.73
N GLY A 94 23.40 -10.52 -9.88
CA GLY A 94 23.59 -11.27 -11.12
C GLY A 94 23.25 -12.75 -10.93
N ALA A 95 24.25 -13.64 -11.10
CA ALA A 95 24.12 -15.09 -10.89
C ALA A 95 24.48 -15.55 -9.46
N ALA A 96 25.00 -14.67 -8.60
CA ALA A 96 25.28 -15.00 -7.21
C ALA A 96 23.97 -15.13 -6.41
N GLN A 97 23.96 -16.02 -5.43
CA GLN A 97 22.79 -16.24 -4.58
C GLN A 97 23.01 -15.64 -3.19
N VAL A 98 22.02 -14.90 -2.71
CA VAL A 98 21.93 -14.43 -1.32
C VAL A 98 20.58 -14.90 -0.77
N ASN A 99 20.60 -15.49 0.42
CA ASN A 99 19.43 -16.10 1.06
C ASN A 99 18.69 -17.13 0.16
N GLY A 100 19.44 -17.78 -0.74
CA GLY A 100 18.91 -18.78 -1.68
C GLY A 100 18.23 -18.20 -2.93
N LEU A 101 18.27 -16.89 -3.15
CA LEU A 101 17.74 -16.23 -4.35
C LEU A 101 18.85 -15.53 -5.14
N ASP A 102 18.75 -15.59 -6.46
CA ASP A 102 19.58 -14.82 -7.40
C ASP A 102 18.86 -13.52 -7.83
N SER A 103 19.42 -12.79 -8.80
CA SER A 103 18.83 -11.55 -9.31
C SER A 103 17.38 -11.72 -9.80
N GLU A 104 17.08 -12.78 -10.57
CA GLU A 104 15.73 -13.03 -11.07
C GLU A 104 14.79 -13.51 -9.95
N GLY A 105 15.30 -14.28 -8.99
CA GLY A 105 14.58 -14.67 -7.76
C GLY A 105 14.15 -13.45 -6.93
N TYR A 106 15.03 -12.45 -6.77
CA TYR A 106 14.70 -11.21 -6.08
C TYR A 106 13.74 -10.31 -6.87
N LYS A 107 13.83 -10.31 -8.20
CA LYS A 107 12.84 -9.63 -9.06
C LYS A 107 11.44 -10.24 -8.93
N ALA A 108 11.36 -11.57 -8.92
CA ALA A 108 10.11 -12.29 -8.69
C ALA A 108 9.55 -12.05 -7.29
N LEU A 109 10.42 -12.02 -6.27
CA LEU A 109 10.05 -11.65 -4.90
C LEU A 109 9.46 -10.24 -4.84
N GLY A 110 10.10 -9.26 -5.48
CA GLY A 110 9.61 -7.88 -5.52
C GLY A 110 8.23 -7.77 -6.19
N ALA A 111 8.02 -8.48 -7.29
CA ALA A 111 6.72 -8.54 -7.96
C ALA A 111 5.63 -9.17 -7.08
N GLU A 112 5.97 -10.26 -6.39
CA GLU A 112 5.05 -10.96 -5.49
C GLU A 112 4.66 -10.10 -4.28
N VAL A 113 5.62 -9.42 -3.67
CA VAL A 113 5.35 -8.47 -2.57
C VAL A 113 4.42 -7.34 -3.05
N CYS A 114 4.67 -6.77 -4.23
CA CYS A 114 3.78 -5.76 -4.82
C CYS A 114 2.37 -6.29 -5.09
N ARG A 115 2.25 -7.54 -5.57
CA ARG A 115 0.95 -8.21 -5.77
C ARG A 115 0.20 -8.35 -4.45
N LYS A 116 0.85 -8.84 -3.40
CA LYS A 116 0.27 -9.00 -2.06
C LYS A 116 -0.18 -7.67 -1.46
N ILE A 117 0.62 -6.62 -1.61
CA ILE A 117 0.20 -5.27 -1.22
C ILE A 117 -1.08 -4.87 -1.97
N GLY A 118 -1.11 -5.08 -3.30
CA GLY A 118 -2.27 -4.79 -4.15
C GLY A 118 -3.53 -5.53 -3.71
N GLU A 119 -3.43 -6.80 -3.31
CA GLU A 119 -4.55 -7.59 -2.77
C GLU A 119 -5.10 -6.98 -1.46
N VAL A 120 -4.23 -6.41 -0.62
CA VAL A 120 -4.62 -5.80 0.66
C VAL A 120 -5.21 -4.41 0.47
N VAL A 121 -4.64 -3.57 -0.39
CA VAL A 121 -5.10 -2.19 -0.61
C VAL A 121 -6.25 -2.09 -1.61
N GLY A 122 -6.41 -3.07 -2.51
CA GLY A 122 -7.45 -3.13 -3.53
C GLY A 122 -8.78 -3.68 -3.03
N ALA A 123 -9.04 -3.65 -1.73
CA ALA A 123 -10.30 -4.14 -1.16
C ALA A 123 -11.48 -3.36 -1.77
N PRO A 124 -12.47 -4.03 -2.38
CA PRO A 124 -13.59 -3.35 -3.00
C PRO A 124 -14.43 -2.65 -1.92
N LEU A 125 -14.73 -1.38 -2.15
CA LEU A 125 -15.75 -0.67 -1.39
C LEU A 125 -17.12 -1.21 -1.81
N GLY A 126 -18.03 -1.37 -0.83
CA GLY A 126 -19.43 -1.71 -1.11
C GLY A 126 -20.12 -0.61 -1.93
N SER A 127 -21.43 -0.75 -2.18
CA SER A 127 -22.23 0.15 -3.04
C SER A 127 -22.34 1.62 -2.57
N VAL A 128 -21.58 2.03 -1.55
CA VAL A 128 -21.61 3.38 -1.00
C VAL A 128 -20.73 4.31 -1.81
N ARG A 129 -21.35 5.14 -2.65
CA ARG A 129 -20.66 6.18 -3.42
C ARG A 129 -20.36 7.39 -2.54
N ILE A 130 -19.10 7.59 -2.15
CA ILE A 130 -18.63 8.92 -1.71
C ILE A 130 -17.79 9.54 -2.83
N SER A 131 -17.87 10.86 -2.96
CA SER A 131 -17.11 11.63 -3.96
C SER A 131 -15.58 11.45 -3.87
N VAL A 132 -15.04 11.12 -2.68
CA VAL A 132 -13.62 10.76 -2.52
C VAL A 132 -13.33 9.35 -3.08
N CYS A 133 -14.26 8.42 -2.93
CA CYS A 133 -14.12 7.06 -3.46
C CYS A 133 -14.19 7.06 -5.00
N GLU A 134 -15.11 7.85 -5.60
CA GLU A 134 -15.14 8.04 -7.07
C GLU A 134 -13.84 8.64 -7.61
N ALA A 135 -13.26 9.61 -6.87
CA ALA A 135 -11.98 10.19 -7.27
C ALA A 135 -10.85 9.15 -7.24
N VAL A 136 -10.83 8.25 -6.25
CA VAL A 136 -9.83 7.17 -6.15
C VAL A 136 -10.05 6.09 -7.22
N GLU A 137 -11.29 5.65 -7.45
CA GLU A 137 -11.64 4.68 -8.50
C GLU A 137 -11.33 5.19 -9.92
N SER A 138 -11.37 6.51 -10.15
CA SER A 138 -11.04 7.10 -11.47
C SER A 138 -9.53 7.17 -11.78
N VAL A 139 -8.67 6.85 -10.80
CA VAL A 139 -7.21 6.97 -10.90
C VAL A 139 -6.51 5.60 -10.95
N THR A 140 -7.20 4.52 -10.55
CA THR A 140 -6.74 3.12 -10.70
C THR A 140 -7.15 2.53 -12.04
#